data_AF-A0A3P0NUK6-F1
#
_entry.id   AF-A0A3P0NUK6-F1
#
_cell.length_a   1.000
_cell.length_b   1.000
_cell.length_c   1.000
_cell.angle_alpha   90.00
_cell.angle_beta   90.00
_cell.angle_gamma   90.00
#
_symmetry.space_group_name_H-M   'P 1'
#
loop_
_entity.id
_entity.type
_entity.pdbx_description
1 polymer ?
#
loop_
_entity_poly.entity_id
_entity_poly.type
_entity_poly.pdbx_seq_one_letter_code
_entity_poly.pdbx_strand_id
1 'polypeptide(L)'
;MSQETATESSVADRVASAWNEVIRASGHHQAVSDEIRSTTRYLHEAHRAAHRARERSAGSEELRQVDATVSAAHQKLTALQADQRKAEIAVATAEIAHGHAGKMQEQVDRERASADYRTLLAEWSALIDANRDLLNRVIGAARGERHWRSGKAHDVLTAAEVESLVRNGLL
;
A
#
# COMPACT_ATOMS: atom_id res chain seq x y z
N MET A 1 0.44 -25.18 1.19
CA MET A 1 0.02 -23.83 1.61
C MET A 1 1.21 -23.00 2.10
N SER A 2 2.23 -22.72 1.27
CA SER A 2 3.43 -21.98 1.74
C SER A 2 4.06 -21.04 0.71
N GLN A 3 3.43 -20.81 -0.45
CA GLN A 3 3.97 -19.88 -1.45
C GLN A 3 3.27 -18.50 -1.48
N GLU A 4 2.00 -18.40 -1.11
CA GLU A 4 1.27 -17.10 -1.12
C GLU A 4 1.71 -16.13 -0.01
N THR A 5 2.11 -16.63 1.16
CA THR A 5 2.52 -15.77 2.28
C THR A 5 3.89 -15.11 2.07
N ALA A 6 4.76 -15.71 1.24
CA ALA A 6 6.09 -15.17 0.95
C ALA A 6 6.04 -13.97 -0.01
N THR A 7 5.01 -13.88 -0.86
CA THR A 7 4.81 -12.75 -1.77
C THR A 7 4.14 -11.56 -1.07
N GLU A 8 3.20 -11.80 -0.16
CA GLU A 8 2.48 -10.74 0.58
C GLU A 8 3.39 -9.99 1.56
N SER A 9 4.14 -10.72 2.41
CA SER A 9 5.10 -10.11 3.34
C SER A 9 6.14 -9.28 2.57
N SER A 10 6.59 -9.78 1.42
CA SER A 10 7.55 -9.10 0.56
C SER A 10 7.01 -7.79 -0.04
N VAL A 11 5.71 -7.70 -0.35
CA VAL A 11 5.12 -6.46 -0.89
C VAL A 11 4.90 -5.43 0.22
N ALA A 12 4.39 -5.84 1.39
CA ALA A 12 4.25 -4.95 2.53
C ALA A 12 5.61 -4.37 2.98
N ASP A 13 6.65 -5.21 3.03
CA ASP A 13 8.02 -4.78 3.34
C ASP A 13 8.57 -3.80 2.30
N ARG A 14 8.24 -3.99 1.01
CA ARG A 14 8.62 -3.05 -0.06
C ARG A 14 7.91 -1.71 0.07
N VAL A 15 6.62 -1.69 0.43
CA VAL A 15 5.87 -0.45 0.69
C VAL A 15 6.49 0.29 1.87
N ALA A 16 6.73 -0.39 2.99
CA ALA A 16 7.33 0.20 4.17
C ALA A 16 8.75 0.73 3.88
N SER A 17 9.56 -0.03 3.15
CA SER A 17 10.90 0.39 2.73
C SER A 17 10.86 1.64 1.84
N ALA A 18 9.96 1.68 0.85
CA ALA A 18 9.79 2.84 -0.01
C ALA A 18 9.30 4.07 0.76
N TRP A 19 8.43 3.89 1.76
CA TRP A 19 8.01 4.99 2.64
C TRP A 19 9.15 5.54 3.49
N ASN A 20 10.01 4.66 4.02
CA ASN A 20 11.21 5.08 4.73
C ASN A 20 12.19 5.88 3.85
N GLU A 21 12.27 5.55 2.55
CA GLU A 21 13.03 6.33 1.57
C GLU A 21 12.47 7.75 1.41
N VAL A 22 11.14 7.88 1.31
CA VAL A 22 10.47 9.19 1.23
C VAL A 22 10.83 10.04 2.46
N ILE A 23 10.67 9.48 3.67
CA ILE A 23 11.01 10.19 4.91
C ILE A 23 12.47 10.66 4.90
N ARG A 24 13.40 9.79 4.50
CA ARG A 24 14.82 10.12 4.47
C ARG A 24 15.13 11.22 3.45
N ALA A 25 14.58 11.11 2.25
CA ALA A 25 14.76 12.11 1.19
C ALA A 25 14.18 13.47 1.60
N SER A 26 12.98 13.49 2.19
CA SER A 26 12.34 14.71 2.68
C SER A 26 13.14 15.34 3.82
N GLY A 27 13.66 14.52 4.74
CA GLY A 27 14.53 14.99 5.82
C GLY A 27 15.81 15.64 5.29
N HIS A 28 16.44 15.03 4.26
CA HIS A 28 17.61 15.61 3.62
C HIS A 28 17.29 16.92 2.89
N HIS A 29 16.20 16.97 2.12
CA HIS A 29 15.75 18.19 1.45
C HIS A 29 15.49 19.35 2.43
N GLN A 30 14.87 19.04 3.57
CA GLN A 30 14.66 20.02 4.64
C GLN A 30 15.98 20.52 5.22
N ALA A 31 16.93 19.62 5.51
CA ALA A 31 18.25 20.00 6.02
C ALA A 31 19.00 20.93 5.05
N VAL A 32 18.97 20.63 3.75
CA VAL A 32 19.57 21.50 2.72
C VAL A 32 18.88 22.86 2.68
N SER A 33 17.56 22.89 2.74
CA SER A 33 16.78 24.15 2.76
C SER A 33 17.11 25.01 3.98
N ASP A 34 17.29 24.41 5.15
CA ASP A 34 17.69 25.11 6.37
C ASP A 34 19.14 25.61 6.29
N GLU A 35 20.04 24.84 5.68
CA GLU A 35 21.42 25.27 5.44
C GLU A 35 21.51 26.43 4.44
N ILE A 36 20.69 26.43 3.38
CA ILE A 36 20.55 27.57 2.45
C ILE A 36 20.08 28.82 3.20
N ARG A 37 19.06 28.68 4.04
CA ARG A 37 18.53 29.81 4.83
C ARG A 37 19.58 30.36 5.79
N SER A 38 20.39 29.50 6.41
CA SER A 38 21.49 29.90 7.28
C SER A 38 22.61 30.60 6.50
N THR A 39 23.06 29.98 5.41
CA THR A 39 24.15 30.49 4.55
C THR A 39 23.78 31.82 3.90
N THR A 40 22.51 31.98 3.52
CA THR A 40 21.99 33.25 2.99
C THR A 40 22.10 34.36 4.03
N ARG A 41 21.72 34.09 5.30
CA ARG A 41 21.89 35.08 6.39
C ARG A 41 23.36 35.44 6.61
N TYR A 42 24.24 34.44 6.63
CA TYR A 42 25.67 34.64 6.74
C TYR A 42 26.24 35.50 5.61
N LEU A 43 25.82 35.24 4.36
CA LEU A 43 26.22 36.04 3.20
C LEU A 43 25.78 37.52 3.35
N HIS A 44 24.56 37.78 3.82
CA HIS A 44 24.09 39.14 4.09
C HIS A 44 24.89 39.83 5.20
N GLU A 45 25.30 39.10 6.23
CA GLU A 45 26.17 39.63 7.30
C GLU A 45 27.58 39.93 6.79
N ALA A 46 28.15 39.04 5.97
CA ALA A 46 29.44 39.26 5.32
C ALA A 46 29.42 40.49 4.42
N HIS A 47 28.36 40.69 3.61
CA HIS A 47 28.19 41.90 2.82
C HIS A 47 28.09 43.16 3.69
N ARG A 48 27.35 43.11 4.80
CA ARG A 48 27.27 44.24 5.75
C ARG A 48 28.61 44.53 6.41
N ALA A 49 29.42 43.52 6.69
CA ALA A 49 30.78 43.70 7.20
C ALA A 49 31.68 44.34 6.13
N ALA A 50 31.57 43.90 4.87
CA ALA A 50 32.33 44.44 3.74
C ALA A 50 32.03 45.92 3.53
N HIS A 51 30.74 46.28 3.54
CA HIS A 51 30.29 47.65 3.41
C HIS A 51 30.86 48.53 4.52
N ARG A 52 30.73 48.08 5.77
CA ARG A 52 31.28 48.79 6.92
C ARG A 52 32.78 48.98 6.79
N ALA A 53 33.56 47.94 6.48
CA ALA A 53 35.01 48.05 6.30
C ALA A 53 35.39 49.11 5.25
N ARG A 54 34.64 49.17 4.13
CA ARG A 54 34.85 50.19 3.08
C ARG A 54 34.51 51.60 3.57
N GLU A 55 33.41 51.79 4.30
CA GLU A 55 33.01 53.10 4.85
C GLU A 55 34.06 53.68 5.82
N ARG A 56 34.67 52.84 6.66
CA ARG A 56 35.74 53.26 7.60
C ARG A 56 37.12 53.36 6.93
N SER A 57 37.21 53.21 5.61
CA SER A 57 38.49 53.20 4.87
C SER A 57 39.49 52.21 5.48
N ALA A 58 39.01 50.99 5.77
CA ALA A 58 39.82 49.92 6.30
C ALA A 58 41.06 49.62 5.44
N GLY A 59 42.11 49.10 6.07
CA GLY A 59 43.33 48.72 5.38
C GLY A 59 43.09 47.66 4.30
N SER A 60 44.00 47.59 3.33
CA SER A 60 43.89 46.68 2.18
C SER A 60 43.74 45.20 2.58
N GLU A 61 44.37 44.79 3.69
CA GLU A 61 44.29 43.42 4.20
C GLU A 61 42.91 43.10 4.77
N GLU A 62 42.32 44.02 5.55
CA GLU A 62 40.96 43.86 6.11
C GLU A 62 39.93 43.77 4.98
N LEU A 63 40.05 44.61 3.95
CA LEU A 63 39.18 44.54 2.76
C LEU A 63 39.32 43.20 2.04
N ARG A 64 40.56 42.71 1.85
CA ARG A 64 40.81 41.39 1.24
C ARG A 64 40.15 40.26 2.01
N GLN A 65 40.27 40.25 3.33
CA GLN A 65 39.71 39.21 4.17
C GLN A 65 38.18 39.19 4.12
N VAL A 66 37.56 40.36 4.16
CA VAL A 66 36.10 40.45 4.12
C VAL A 66 35.55 40.11 2.73
N ASP A 67 36.22 40.53 1.65
CA ASP A 67 35.85 40.14 0.28
C ASP A 67 36.00 38.62 0.07
N ALA A 68 37.06 38.00 0.59
CA ALA A 68 37.23 36.55 0.56
C ALA A 68 36.10 35.82 1.31
N THR A 69 35.66 36.37 2.45
CA THR A 69 34.54 35.82 3.23
C THR A 69 33.23 35.89 2.44
N VAL A 70 32.95 37.00 1.76
CA VAL A 70 31.79 37.16 0.86
C VAL A 70 31.85 36.15 -0.28
N SER A 71 33.00 36.02 -0.95
CA SER A 71 33.18 35.05 -2.04
C SER A 71 32.96 33.61 -1.59
N ALA A 72 33.52 33.21 -0.44
CA ALA A 72 33.34 31.87 0.12
C ALA A 72 31.87 31.58 0.45
N ALA A 73 31.17 32.54 1.07
CA ALA A 73 29.75 32.43 1.36
C ALA A 73 28.90 32.29 0.08
N HIS A 74 29.25 33.03 -0.98
CA HIS A 74 28.57 32.96 -2.27
C HIS A 74 28.78 31.59 -2.95
N GLN A 75 30.02 31.10 -3.00
CA GLN A 75 30.34 29.78 -3.54
C GLN A 75 29.58 28.67 -2.81
N LYS A 76 29.54 28.74 -1.46
CA LYS A 76 28.78 27.80 -0.65
C LYS A 76 27.28 27.85 -0.98
N LEU A 77 26.70 29.04 -1.12
CA LEU A 77 25.28 29.18 -1.47
C LEU A 77 24.97 28.57 -2.84
N THR A 78 25.82 28.80 -3.85
CA THR A 78 25.66 28.19 -5.17
C THR A 78 25.72 26.66 -5.13
N ALA A 79 26.65 26.10 -4.36
CA ALA A 79 26.74 24.65 -4.17
C ALA A 79 25.47 24.09 -3.51
N LEU A 80 24.98 24.76 -2.46
CA LEU A 80 23.76 24.35 -1.78
C LEU A 80 22.51 24.42 -2.67
N GLN A 81 22.41 25.42 -3.56
CA GLN A 81 21.31 25.49 -4.53
C GLN A 81 21.31 24.30 -5.49
N ALA A 82 22.49 23.85 -5.92
CA ALA A 82 22.61 22.65 -6.73
C ALA A 82 22.19 21.39 -5.95
N ASP A 83 22.57 21.31 -4.67
CA ASP A 83 22.19 20.20 -3.79
C ASP A 83 20.70 20.22 -3.44
N GLN A 84 20.08 21.40 -3.32
CA GLN A 84 18.63 21.54 -3.14
C GLN A 84 17.89 20.89 -4.29
N ARG A 85 18.28 21.18 -5.54
CA ARG A 85 17.65 20.58 -6.72
C ARG A 85 17.81 19.06 -6.75
N LYS A 86 18.98 18.54 -6.34
CA LYS A 86 19.19 17.08 -6.23
C LYS A 86 18.28 16.47 -5.15
N ALA A 87 18.15 17.14 -4.01
CA ALA A 87 17.30 16.67 -2.93
C ALA A 87 15.80 16.68 -3.32
N GLU A 88 15.35 17.71 -4.06
CA GLU A 88 14.00 17.75 -4.64
C GLU A 88 13.73 16.57 -5.57
N ILE A 89 14.68 16.27 -6.47
CA ILE A 89 14.60 15.12 -7.37
C ILE A 89 14.55 13.80 -6.58
N ALA A 90 15.35 13.69 -5.52
CA ALA A 90 15.38 12.50 -4.66
C ALA A 90 14.03 12.27 -3.97
N VAL A 91 13.40 13.32 -3.44
CA VAL A 91 12.05 13.24 -2.85
C VAL A 91 11.04 12.76 -3.88
N ALA A 92 10.98 13.42 -5.04
CA ALA A 92 10.04 13.04 -6.10
C ALA A 92 10.25 11.58 -6.57
N THR A 93 11.50 11.15 -6.70
CA THR A 93 11.83 9.77 -7.08
C THR A 93 11.38 8.77 -6.02
N ALA A 94 11.59 9.07 -4.74
CA ALA A 94 11.14 8.23 -3.64
C ALA A 94 9.60 8.14 -3.56
N GLU A 95 8.90 9.25 -3.76
CA GLU A 95 7.43 9.29 -3.78
C GLU A 95 6.85 8.46 -4.94
N ILE A 96 7.44 8.56 -6.13
CA ILE A 96 7.07 7.73 -7.28
C ILE A 96 7.26 6.24 -6.94
N ALA A 97 8.41 5.86 -6.38
CA ALA A 97 8.68 4.48 -5.99
C ALA A 97 7.69 3.96 -4.94
N HIS A 98 7.36 4.77 -3.93
CA HIS A 98 6.34 4.44 -2.94
C HIS A 98 4.95 4.26 -3.57
N GLY A 99 4.56 5.14 -4.50
CA GLY A 99 3.31 5.00 -5.25
C GLY A 99 3.25 3.71 -6.07
N HIS A 100 4.37 3.30 -6.69
CA HIS A 100 4.45 2.01 -7.38
C HIS A 100 4.33 0.81 -6.42
N ALA A 101 4.95 0.89 -5.24
CA ALA A 101 4.81 -0.15 -4.22
C ALA A 101 3.36 -0.28 -3.74
N GLY A 102 2.67 0.83 -3.49
CA GLY A 102 1.25 0.83 -3.11
C GLY A 102 0.35 0.17 -4.15
N LYS A 103 0.56 0.45 -5.45
CA LYS A 103 -0.18 -0.21 -6.54
C LYS A 103 0.06 -1.72 -6.60
N MET A 104 1.26 -2.19 -6.27
CA MET A 104 1.53 -3.63 -6.16
C MET A 104 0.72 -4.26 -5.03
N GLN A 105 0.64 -3.60 -3.87
CA GLN A 105 -0.17 -4.09 -2.74
C GLN A 105 -1.64 -4.21 -3.12
N GLU A 106 -2.22 -3.17 -3.74
CA GLU A 106 -3.61 -3.20 -4.20
C GLU A 106 -3.89 -4.35 -5.18
N GLN A 107 -2.93 -4.68 -6.05
CA GLN A 107 -3.08 -5.78 -6.99
C GLN A 107 -3.08 -7.14 -6.28
N VAL A 108 -2.17 -7.34 -5.32
CA VAL A 108 -2.12 -8.56 -4.50
C VAL A 108 -3.41 -8.73 -3.70
N ASP A 109 -3.90 -7.66 -3.07
CA ASP A 109 -5.15 -7.69 -2.30
C ASP A 109 -6.36 -8.03 -3.18
N ARG A 110 -6.40 -7.51 -4.42
CA ARG A 110 -7.45 -7.81 -5.40
C ARG A 110 -7.41 -9.27 -5.85
N GLU A 111 -6.22 -9.81 -6.12
CA GLU A 111 -6.03 -11.21 -6.52
C GLU A 111 -6.49 -12.16 -5.41
N ARG A 112 -6.15 -11.85 -4.15
CA ARG A 112 -6.60 -12.59 -2.98
C ARG A 112 -8.11 -12.58 -2.83
N ALA A 113 -8.72 -11.39 -2.85
CA ALA A 113 -10.18 -11.29 -2.77
C ALA A 113 -10.85 -12.09 -3.90
N SER A 114 -10.31 -12.05 -5.12
CA SER A 114 -10.81 -12.87 -6.22
C SER A 114 -10.66 -14.37 -5.98
N ALA A 115 -9.59 -14.83 -5.34
CA ALA A 115 -9.39 -16.24 -5.01
C ALA A 115 -10.41 -16.69 -3.96
N ASP A 116 -10.59 -15.90 -2.90
CA ASP A 116 -11.58 -16.16 -1.84
C ASP A 116 -13.00 -16.23 -2.41
N TYR A 117 -13.37 -15.31 -3.30
CA TYR A 117 -14.66 -15.35 -3.99
C TYR A 117 -14.86 -16.61 -4.84
N ARG A 118 -13.82 -17.09 -5.53
CA ARG A 118 -13.91 -18.32 -6.33
C ARG A 118 -14.09 -19.54 -5.44
N THR A 119 -13.38 -19.62 -4.32
CA THR A 119 -13.54 -20.68 -3.33
C THR A 119 -14.96 -20.70 -2.77
N LEU A 120 -15.46 -19.53 -2.35
CA LEU A 120 -16.82 -19.40 -1.84
C LEU A 120 -17.87 -19.81 -2.88
N LEU A 121 -17.70 -19.40 -4.15
CA LEU A 121 -18.60 -19.81 -5.24
C LEU A 121 -18.58 -21.32 -5.49
N ALA A 122 -17.40 -21.97 -5.38
CA ALA A 122 -17.28 -23.41 -5.51
C ALA A 122 -17.99 -24.14 -4.35
N GLU A 123 -17.82 -23.66 -3.12
CA GLU A 123 -18.50 -24.19 -1.93
C GLU A 123 -20.03 -24.08 -2.05
N TRP A 124 -20.53 -22.92 -2.47
CA TRP A 124 -21.97 -22.73 -2.69
C TRP A 124 -22.51 -23.61 -3.81
N SER A 125 -21.77 -23.75 -4.91
CA SER A 125 -22.15 -24.64 -6.01
C SER A 125 -22.25 -26.10 -5.53
N ALA A 126 -21.26 -26.56 -4.77
CA ALA A 126 -21.26 -27.90 -4.20
C ALA A 126 -22.44 -28.14 -3.23
N LEU A 127 -22.78 -27.16 -2.39
CA LEU A 127 -23.95 -27.23 -1.52
C LEU A 127 -25.27 -27.27 -2.29
N ILE A 128 -25.39 -26.50 -3.38
CA ILE A 128 -26.57 -26.52 -4.24
C ILE A 128 -26.72 -27.89 -4.91
N ASP A 129 -25.64 -28.46 -5.43
CA ASP A 129 -25.65 -29.77 -6.08
C ASP A 129 -25.99 -30.88 -5.06
N ALA A 130 -25.38 -30.87 -3.87
CA ALA A 130 -25.69 -31.83 -2.81
C ALA A 130 -27.17 -31.75 -2.38
N ASN A 131 -27.73 -30.55 -2.25
CA ASN A 131 -29.13 -30.35 -1.91
C ASN A 131 -30.07 -30.79 -3.05
N ARG A 132 -29.69 -30.56 -4.30
CA ARG A 132 -30.44 -31.06 -5.48
C ARG A 132 -30.47 -32.58 -5.50
N ASP A 133 -29.34 -33.22 -5.23
CA ASP A 133 -29.24 -34.68 -5.18
C ASP A 133 -30.06 -35.27 -4.02
N LEU A 134 -30.02 -34.63 -2.84
CA LEU A 134 -30.86 -35.01 -1.72
C LEU A 134 -32.35 -34.88 -2.08
N LEU A 135 -32.76 -33.76 -2.69
CA LEU A 135 -34.15 -33.55 -3.09
C LEU A 135 -34.60 -34.60 -4.11
N ASN A 136 -33.77 -34.94 -5.09
CA ASN A 136 -34.07 -35.98 -6.08
C ASN A 136 -34.25 -37.35 -5.43
N ARG A 137 -33.39 -37.72 -4.46
CA ARG A 137 -33.52 -38.97 -3.68
C ARG A 137 -34.82 -39.01 -2.88
N VAL A 138 -35.16 -37.91 -2.19
CA VAL A 138 -36.40 -37.80 -1.40
C VAL A 138 -37.64 -37.89 -2.30
N ILE A 139 -37.65 -37.22 -3.45
CA ILE A 139 -38.74 -37.33 -4.44
C ILE A 139 -38.87 -38.76 -4.95
N GLY A 140 -37.75 -39.42 -5.27
CA GLY A 140 -37.73 -40.82 -5.70
C GLY A 140 -38.33 -41.75 -4.65
N ALA A 141 -37.90 -41.63 -3.39
CA ALA A 141 -38.41 -42.43 -2.29
C ALA A 141 -39.90 -42.16 -2.03
N ALA A 142 -40.33 -40.90 -2.07
CA ALA A 142 -41.73 -40.52 -1.90
C ALA A 142 -42.64 -41.08 -3.01
N ARG A 143 -42.14 -41.15 -4.26
CA ARG A 143 -42.84 -41.79 -5.39
C ARG A 143 -42.93 -43.30 -5.20
N GLY A 144 -41.85 -43.95 -4.78
CA GLY A 144 -41.83 -45.38 -4.46
C GLY A 144 -42.83 -45.74 -3.37
N GLU A 145 -42.87 -44.96 -2.29
CA GLU A 145 -43.79 -45.16 -1.18
C GLU A 145 -45.26 -44.97 -1.59
N ARG A 146 -45.56 -43.96 -2.42
CA ARG A 146 -46.90 -43.79 -3.02
C ARG A 146 -47.30 -44.98 -3.90
N HIS A 147 -46.38 -45.52 -4.70
CA HIS A 147 -46.67 -46.68 -5.54
C HIS A 147 -47.04 -47.91 -4.70
N TRP A 148 -46.29 -48.19 -3.62
CA TRP A 148 -46.60 -49.25 -2.66
C TRP A 148 -47.94 -49.08 -1.95
N ARG A 149 -48.36 -47.83 -1.72
CA ARG A 149 -49.63 -47.48 -1.06
C ARG A 149 -50.82 -47.38 -2.00
N SER A 150 -50.60 -47.40 -3.33
CA SER A 150 -51.71 -47.30 -4.30
C SER A 150 -52.68 -48.47 -4.08
N GLY A 151 -53.95 -48.15 -3.83
CA GLY A 151 -54.99 -49.11 -3.41
C GLY A 151 -55.34 -49.13 -1.92
N LYS A 152 -54.60 -48.39 -1.05
CA LYS A 152 -54.86 -48.29 0.40
C LYS A 152 -55.16 -46.85 0.86
N ALA A 153 -56.14 -46.15 0.27
CA ALA A 153 -56.76 -44.91 0.77
C ALA A 153 -55.84 -43.73 1.26
N HIS A 154 -54.52 -43.77 1.09
CA HIS A 154 -53.55 -42.80 1.62
C HIS A 154 -52.55 -42.39 0.52
N ASP A 155 -52.91 -41.38 -0.26
CA ASP A 155 -52.11 -40.90 -1.40
C ASP A 155 -51.13 -39.77 -1.04
N VAL A 156 -51.12 -39.32 0.22
CA VAL A 156 -50.28 -38.19 0.70
C VAL A 156 -49.42 -38.63 1.88
N LEU A 157 -48.12 -38.33 1.83
CA LEU A 157 -47.20 -38.54 2.94
C LEU A 157 -47.39 -37.43 3.99
N THR A 158 -47.34 -37.81 5.26
CA THR A 158 -47.31 -36.88 6.40
C THR A 158 -45.94 -36.20 6.52
N ALA A 159 -45.88 -35.06 7.21
CA ALA A 159 -44.61 -34.35 7.44
C ALA A 159 -43.55 -35.22 8.14
N ALA A 160 -43.95 -36.06 9.10
CA ALA A 160 -43.04 -36.97 9.81
C ALA A 160 -42.47 -38.07 8.89
N GLU A 161 -43.25 -38.54 7.90
CA GLU A 161 -42.78 -39.51 6.91
C GLU A 161 -41.80 -38.86 5.92
N VAL A 162 -42.07 -37.63 5.49
CA VAL A 162 -41.12 -36.85 4.68
C VAL A 162 -39.82 -36.60 5.45
N GLU A 163 -39.91 -36.23 6.73
CA GLU A 163 -38.75 -36.00 7.59
C GLU A 163 -37.93 -37.28 7.81
N SER A 164 -38.58 -38.44 7.93
CA SER A 164 -37.93 -39.75 7.98
C SER A 164 -37.23 -40.10 6.65
N LEU A 165 -37.85 -39.82 5.51
CA LEU A 165 -37.24 -40.02 4.19
C LEU A 165 -36.01 -39.12 3.98
N VAL A 166 -36.07 -37.86 4.43
CA VAL A 166 -34.93 -36.94 4.40
C VAL A 166 -33.79 -37.48 5.27
N ARG A 167 -34.08 -37.94 6.50
CA ARG A 167 -33.07 -38.54 7.39
C ARG A 167 -32.44 -39.81 6.80
N ASN A 168 -33.25 -40.69 6.22
CA ASN A 168 -32.75 -41.94 5.64
C ASN A 168 -32.02 -41.72 4.31
N GLY A 169 -32.33 -40.67 3.55
CA GLY A 169 -31.62 -40.27 2.35
C GLY A 169 -30.30 -39.51 2.61
N LEU A 170 -30.01 -39.16 3.87
CA LEU A 170 -28.74 -38.57 4.32
C LEU A 170 -27.68 -39.62 4.72
N LEU A 171 -28.07 -40.90 4.85
CA LEU A 171 -27.18 -42.05 5.06
C LEU A 171 -26.81 -42.70 3.72
#